data_AF-A0A2P2LN07-F1
#
_entry.id   AF-A0A2P2LN07-F1
#
_cell.length_a   1.000
_cell.length_b   1.000
_cell.length_c   1.000
_cell.angle_alpha   90.00
_cell.angle_beta   90.00
_cell.angle_gamma   90.00
#
_symmetry.space_group_name_H-M   'P 1'
#
loop_
_entity.id
_entity.type
_entity.pdbx_description
1 polymer ?
#
loop_
_entity_poly.entity_id
_entity_poly.type
_entity_poly.pdbx_seq_one_letter_code
_entity_poly.pdbx_strand_id
1 'polypeptide(L)'
;MPASCGGFLDEFFPHLYLAIWTTTPWTIPANAAVAVNANLQYAVIKVQYMEDASISSGNKKWKLGNVLKERKKTCLIVASDLVPALEAKWGVKLVIKKTMLGSDLENCRYVHPIDNRECPVVIGGDYITTESGTGLVHTAPGHGLEDYGTGLKYGLPILSPVDDDGKFTEEAAHFSGLDVLGDGNAAVVKYLDEQMAIIIEESYEHKYPYDWRTKKPTIFRATEQWFASVEGFRQAAMDAISHVKWIPTQAENRISAMTSSRSDWCISRQRTWGVPIPVFYHVKSKEPLMNEETIDHIKSIIAQKGSDSWWYMTLEDLLPERYHAKASEYEKGTDTMDVWFDSGTKLDYLGLYGPCLPWRHSSAHGVYLTGYFLAAVGLYKVDEGHFSVMLILYFLPSFEEHLA
;
A
#
# COMPACT_ATOMS: atom_id res chain seq x y z
N MET A 1 4.48 -14.49 -23.04
CA MET A 1 5.26 -13.23 -22.94
C MET A 1 5.44 -12.61 -24.32
N PRO A 2 5.74 -11.30 -24.46
CA PRO A 2 6.39 -10.69 -25.64
C PRO A 2 7.92 -10.90 -25.64
N ALA A 3 8.56 -10.79 -26.80
CA ALA A 3 9.99 -11.11 -27.04
C ALA A 3 11.02 -10.12 -26.43
N SER A 4 10.69 -9.41 -25.35
CA SER A 4 11.48 -8.27 -24.86
C SER A 4 12.59 -8.63 -23.86
N CYS A 5 12.95 -9.90 -23.72
CA CYS A 5 13.84 -10.40 -22.66
C CYS A 5 15.24 -10.73 -23.22
N GLY A 6 15.90 -9.75 -23.86
CA GLY A 6 17.29 -9.86 -24.33
C GLY A 6 17.61 -11.04 -25.27
N GLY A 7 16.60 -11.63 -25.92
CA GLY A 7 16.74 -12.79 -26.81
C GLY A 7 17.01 -14.13 -26.13
N PHE A 8 17.34 -14.17 -24.83
CA PHE A 8 17.78 -15.40 -24.17
C PHE A 8 16.62 -16.37 -23.86
N LEU A 9 15.37 -15.93 -23.95
CA LEU A 9 14.18 -16.77 -23.77
C LEU A 9 13.49 -17.14 -25.09
N ASP A 10 13.98 -16.63 -26.23
CA ASP A 10 13.34 -16.73 -27.56
C ASP A 10 12.99 -18.18 -27.95
N GLU A 11 13.84 -19.13 -27.55
CA GLU A 11 13.65 -20.56 -27.81
C GLU A 11 12.39 -21.18 -27.17
N PHE A 12 11.80 -20.52 -26.16
CA PHE A 12 10.60 -20.98 -25.45
C PHE A 12 9.32 -20.28 -25.90
N PHE A 13 9.41 -19.24 -26.73
CA PHE A 13 8.24 -18.55 -27.26
C PHE A 13 7.56 -19.37 -28.37
N PRO A 14 6.24 -19.21 -28.54
CA PRO A 14 5.34 -18.31 -27.78
C PRO A 14 4.80 -18.92 -26.46
N HIS A 15 5.18 -20.15 -26.12
CA HIS A 15 4.57 -20.93 -25.04
C HIS A 15 5.30 -20.81 -23.70
N LEU A 16 5.74 -19.59 -23.35
CA LEU A 16 6.42 -19.28 -22.09
C LEU A 16 5.55 -18.37 -21.20
N TYR A 17 5.36 -18.82 -19.96
CA TYR A 17 4.51 -18.14 -18.97
C TYR A 17 5.23 -17.96 -17.63
N LEU A 18 4.82 -16.93 -16.89
CA LEU A 18 5.20 -16.72 -15.49
C LEU A 18 4.22 -17.49 -14.61
N ALA A 19 4.72 -18.40 -13.78
CA ALA A 19 3.87 -19.06 -12.80
C ALA A 19 3.84 -18.22 -11.52
N ILE A 20 2.72 -17.58 -11.22
CA ILE A 20 2.49 -16.86 -9.96
C ILE A 20 1.64 -17.71 -9.02
N TRP A 21 1.68 -17.38 -7.73
CA TRP A 21 0.78 -17.91 -6.73
C TRP A 21 0.13 -16.77 -5.95
N THR A 22 -1.17 -16.89 -5.66
CA THR A 22 -1.91 -15.91 -4.89
C THR A 22 -3.03 -16.59 -4.09
N THR A 23 -3.32 -16.07 -2.90
CA THR A 23 -4.51 -16.41 -2.10
C THR A 23 -5.66 -15.41 -2.30
N THR A 24 -5.43 -14.33 -3.05
CA THR A 24 -6.40 -13.26 -3.31
C THR A 24 -6.65 -13.06 -4.82
N PRO A 25 -7.28 -14.03 -5.52
CA PRO A 25 -7.58 -13.91 -6.96
C PRO A 25 -8.26 -12.60 -7.35
N TRP A 26 -9.12 -12.05 -6.50
CA TRP A 26 -9.79 -10.75 -6.73
C TRP A 26 -8.83 -9.57 -6.94
N THR A 27 -7.54 -9.69 -6.59
CA THR A 27 -6.52 -8.65 -6.84
C THR A 27 -5.86 -8.73 -8.23
N ILE A 28 -6.07 -9.82 -8.98
CA ILE A 28 -5.47 -10.02 -10.32
C ILE A 28 -5.91 -8.94 -11.32
N PRO A 29 -7.16 -8.45 -11.36
CA PRO A 29 -7.52 -7.32 -12.24
C PRO A 29 -6.66 -6.07 -12.02
N ALA A 30 -6.10 -5.88 -10.81
CA ALA A 30 -5.23 -4.75 -10.46
C ALA A 30 -3.73 -5.04 -10.68
N ASN A 31 -3.37 -6.21 -11.24
CA ASN A 31 -1.99 -6.61 -11.43
C ASN A 31 -1.26 -5.70 -12.43
N ALA A 32 -0.23 -5.01 -11.94
CA ALA A 32 0.57 -4.07 -12.73
C ALA A 32 1.95 -4.63 -13.11
N ALA A 33 2.45 -5.63 -12.39
CA ALA A 33 3.74 -6.27 -12.65
C ALA A 33 3.82 -7.68 -12.05
N VAL A 34 4.89 -8.41 -12.37
CA VAL A 34 5.33 -9.58 -11.59
C VAL A 34 6.68 -9.26 -10.99
N ALA A 35 6.78 -9.35 -9.67
CA ALA A 35 8.01 -9.14 -8.95
C ALA A 35 8.81 -10.44 -8.78
N VAL A 36 10.12 -10.34 -8.94
CA VAL A 36 11.11 -11.39 -8.69
C VAL A 36 12.20 -10.90 -7.75
N ASN A 37 12.89 -11.81 -7.07
CA ASN A 37 14.06 -11.47 -6.26
C ASN A 37 15.32 -11.52 -7.14
N ALA A 38 16.08 -10.42 -7.20
CA ALA A 38 17.27 -10.33 -8.04
C ALA A 38 18.36 -11.38 -7.71
N ASN A 39 18.41 -11.88 -6.47
CA ASN A 39 19.46 -12.78 -6.01
C ASN A 39 19.07 -14.27 -6.09
N LEU A 40 17.79 -14.58 -6.32
CA LEU A 40 17.33 -15.96 -6.45
C LEU A 40 17.59 -16.50 -7.86
N GLN A 41 17.86 -17.81 -7.95
CA GLN A 41 17.87 -18.50 -9.23
C GLN A 41 16.45 -18.89 -9.65
N TYR A 42 16.16 -18.69 -10.93
CA TYR A 42 14.93 -19.08 -11.59
C TYR A 42 15.20 -20.10 -12.68
N ALA A 43 14.21 -20.95 -12.96
CA ALA A 43 14.28 -21.99 -13.96
C ALA A 43 13.11 -21.89 -14.94
N VAL A 44 13.42 -22.04 -16.23
CA VAL A 44 12.42 -22.42 -17.23
C VAL A 44 12.22 -23.92 -17.10
N ILE A 45 11.02 -24.31 -16.66
CA ILE A 45 10.61 -25.70 -16.52
C ILE A 45 9.65 -26.08 -17.63
N LYS A 46 9.72 -27.35 -18.06
CA LYS A 46 8.75 -27.95 -18.97
C LYS A 46 8.02 -29.08 -18.26
N VAL A 47 6.69 -29.06 -18.36
CA VAL A 47 5.84 -30.13 -17.84
C VAL A 47 5.99 -31.37 -18.72
N GLN A 48 6.33 -32.51 -18.11
CA GLN A 48 6.37 -33.81 -18.77
C GLN A 48 5.13 -34.61 -18.40
N TYR A 49 4.20 -34.74 -19.35
CA TYR A 49 3.03 -35.59 -19.22
C TYR A 49 3.44 -37.06 -19.29
N MET A 50 3.08 -37.87 -18.28
CA MET A 50 3.21 -39.32 -18.38
C MET A 50 2.02 -39.87 -19.18
N GLU A 51 2.30 -40.72 -20.17
CA GLU A 51 1.30 -41.21 -21.14
C GLU A 51 0.20 -42.09 -20.51
N ASP A 52 0.44 -42.69 -19.34
CA ASP A 52 -0.47 -43.64 -18.67
C ASP A 52 -0.89 -43.26 -17.25
N ALA A 53 -0.61 -42.03 -16.81
CA ALA A 53 -1.19 -41.55 -15.57
C ALA A 53 -2.66 -41.18 -15.82
N SER A 54 -3.55 -42.15 -15.60
CA SER A 54 -4.90 -41.82 -15.13
C SER A 54 -4.70 -40.83 -13.98
N ILE A 55 -4.98 -39.55 -14.24
CA ILE A 55 -5.02 -38.51 -13.21
C ILE A 55 -6.05 -39.01 -12.23
N SER A 56 -5.59 -39.69 -11.19
CA SER A 56 -6.45 -40.25 -10.18
C SER A 56 -7.08 -39.05 -9.51
N SER A 57 -8.36 -38.88 -9.80
CA SER A 57 -9.31 -37.95 -9.17
C SER A 57 -9.48 -38.26 -7.67
N GLY A 58 -8.37 -38.46 -6.96
CA GLY A 58 -8.33 -39.05 -5.62
C GLY A 58 -8.07 -38.05 -4.49
N ASN A 59 -7.48 -36.88 -4.76
CA ASN A 59 -7.33 -35.84 -3.74
C ASN A 59 -8.34 -34.72 -4.00
N LYS A 60 -9.46 -34.76 -3.28
CA LYS A 60 -10.54 -33.75 -3.25
C LYS A 60 -10.11 -32.32 -2.83
N LYS A 61 -8.81 -32.03 -2.72
CA LYS A 61 -8.30 -30.77 -2.14
C LYS A 61 -7.87 -29.72 -3.17
N TRP A 62 -7.67 -30.08 -4.43
CA TRP A 62 -7.26 -29.14 -5.47
C TRP A 62 -7.72 -29.57 -6.86
N LYS A 63 -7.86 -28.61 -7.77
CA LYS A 63 -8.31 -28.75 -9.17
C LYS A 63 -7.17 -28.33 -10.09
N LEU A 64 -6.83 -29.19 -11.05
CA LEU A 64 -5.90 -28.85 -12.12
C LEU A 64 -6.61 -27.93 -13.13
N GLY A 65 -6.02 -26.76 -13.41
CA GLY A 65 -6.57 -25.83 -14.36
C GLY A 65 -6.42 -26.30 -15.81
N ASN A 66 -7.13 -25.65 -16.72
CA ASN A 66 -7.23 -26.12 -18.11
C ASN A 66 -5.90 -26.04 -18.89
N VAL A 67 -4.94 -25.22 -18.45
CA VAL A 67 -3.63 -25.05 -19.13
C VAL A 67 -2.82 -26.33 -19.23
N LEU A 68 -2.99 -27.25 -18.27
CA LEU A 68 -2.27 -28.52 -18.23
C LEU A 68 -3.05 -29.66 -18.92
N LYS A 69 -4.29 -29.41 -19.37
CA LYS A 69 -5.09 -30.40 -20.11
C LYS A 69 -4.75 -30.37 -21.60
N GLU A 70 -4.47 -29.20 -22.15
CA GLU A 70 -3.94 -29.09 -23.50
C GLU A 70 -2.47 -29.51 -23.47
N ARG A 71 -2.13 -30.67 -24.04
CA ARG A 71 -0.75 -31.22 -24.17
C ARG A 71 0.18 -30.37 -25.06
N LYS A 72 0.05 -29.05 -25.04
CA LYS A 72 0.98 -28.11 -25.67
C LYS A 72 2.30 -28.11 -24.88
N LYS A 73 3.41 -27.81 -25.56
CA LYS A 73 4.76 -27.73 -24.97
C LYS A 73 4.88 -26.45 -24.12
N THR A 74 4.10 -26.37 -23.04
CA THR A 74 4.08 -25.22 -22.12
C THR A 74 5.35 -25.19 -21.28
N CYS A 75 6.02 -24.05 -21.28
CA CYS A 75 7.16 -23.76 -20.42
C CYS A 75 6.75 -22.70 -19.38
N LEU A 76 7.17 -22.90 -18.13
CA LEU A 76 6.87 -22.00 -17.02
C LEU A 76 8.18 -21.49 -16.41
N ILE A 77 8.17 -20.27 -15.89
CA ILE A 77 9.26 -19.75 -15.06
C ILE A 77 8.83 -19.85 -13.59
N VAL A 78 9.70 -20.46 -12.77
CA VAL A 78 9.57 -20.63 -11.31
C VAL A 78 10.93 -20.43 -10.65
N ALA A 79 10.99 -20.18 -9.34
CA ALA A 79 12.26 -20.24 -8.62
C ALA A 79 12.80 -21.68 -8.64
N SER A 80 14.10 -21.83 -8.94
CA SER A 80 14.76 -23.12 -9.14
C SER A 80 14.63 -24.04 -7.93
N ASP A 81 14.76 -23.49 -6.72
CA ASP A 81 14.71 -24.26 -5.47
C ASP A 81 13.30 -24.78 -5.15
N LEU A 82 12.26 -24.18 -5.73
CA LEU A 82 10.87 -24.60 -5.55
C LEU A 82 10.46 -25.73 -6.49
N VAL A 83 11.26 -26.07 -7.51
CA VAL A 83 10.91 -27.11 -8.49
C VAL A 83 10.52 -28.45 -7.84
N PRO A 84 11.27 -29.02 -6.86
CA PRO A 84 10.89 -30.27 -6.22
C PRO A 84 9.56 -30.19 -5.45
N ALA A 85 9.31 -29.06 -4.77
CA ALA A 85 8.07 -28.83 -4.05
C ALA A 85 6.88 -28.68 -5.00
N LEU A 86 7.07 -28.00 -6.13
CA LEU A 86 6.07 -27.86 -7.18
C LEU A 86 5.80 -29.18 -7.90
N GLU A 87 6.81 -30.01 -8.19
CA GLU A 87 6.63 -31.37 -8.73
C GLU A 87 5.73 -32.21 -7.82
N ALA A 88 6.04 -32.23 -6.53
CA ALA A 88 5.27 -32.97 -5.53
C ALA A 88 3.83 -32.46 -5.41
N LYS A 89 3.64 -31.14 -5.44
CA LYS A 89 2.32 -30.51 -5.32
C LYS A 89 1.47 -30.69 -6.57
N TRP A 90 2.06 -30.55 -7.74
CA TRP A 90 1.36 -30.60 -9.03
C TRP A 90 1.15 -32.04 -9.52
N GLY A 91 1.87 -33.01 -8.95
CA GLY A 91 1.77 -34.42 -9.35
C GLY A 91 2.28 -34.67 -10.77
N VAL A 92 3.14 -33.79 -11.29
CA VAL A 92 3.74 -33.87 -12.62
C VAL A 92 5.25 -33.75 -12.53
N LYS A 93 5.94 -34.40 -13.46
CA LYS A 93 7.39 -34.26 -13.57
C LYS A 93 7.73 -32.95 -14.28
N LEU A 94 8.61 -32.16 -13.69
CA LEU A 94 9.07 -30.88 -14.18
C LEU A 94 10.53 -31.00 -14.60
N VAL A 95 10.80 -30.77 -15.88
CA VAL A 95 12.15 -30.84 -16.43
C VAL A 95 12.69 -29.43 -16.60
N ILE A 96 13.75 -29.09 -15.85
CA ILE A 96 14.48 -27.83 -16.03
C ILE A 96 15.12 -27.82 -17.42
N LYS A 97 14.88 -26.74 -18.17
CA LYS A 97 15.45 -26.50 -19.50
C LYS A 97 16.55 -25.46 -19.49
N LYS A 98 16.41 -24.45 -18.63
CA LYS A 98 17.35 -23.34 -18.50
C LYS A 98 17.24 -22.74 -17.11
N THR A 99 18.35 -22.23 -16.59
CA THR A 99 18.39 -21.45 -15.35
C THR A 99 18.88 -20.04 -15.63
N MET A 100 18.48 -19.09 -14.79
CA MET A 100 18.86 -17.67 -14.86
C MET A 100 18.80 -17.06 -13.47
N LEU A 101 19.43 -15.90 -13.31
CA LEU A 101 19.30 -15.09 -12.10
C LEU A 101 18.04 -14.22 -12.20
N GLY A 102 17.41 -13.89 -11.07
CA GLY A 102 16.22 -13.02 -11.08
C GLY A 102 16.47 -11.64 -11.68
N SER A 103 17.69 -11.12 -11.58
CA SER A 103 18.11 -9.88 -12.24
C SER A 103 18.07 -9.95 -13.76
N ASP A 104 18.23 -11.14 -14.36
CA ASP A 104 18.12 -11.32 -15.82
C ASP A 104 16.67 -11.17 -16.32
N LEU A 105 15.69 -11.29 -15.41
CA LEU A 105 14.26 -11.14 -15.74
C LEU A 105 13.77 -9.70 -15.61
N GLU A 106 14.56 -8.79 -15.06
CA GLU A 106 14.15 -7.39 -14.90
C GLU A 106 13.83 -6.77 -16.27
N ASN A 107 12.72 -6.03 -16.34
CA ASN A 107 12.19 -5.40 -17.55
C ASN A 107 11.71 -6.35 -18.65
N CYS A 108 11.74 -7.67 -18.45
CA CYS A 108 11.03 -8.57 -19.37
C CYS A 108 9.53 -8.27 -19.33
N ARG A 109 8.84 -8.36 -20.46
CA ARG A 109 7.40 -8.08 -20.54
C ARG A 109 6.61 -9.39 -20.50
N TYR A 110 5.39 -9.33 -20.00
CA TYR A 110 4.40 -10.39 -20.15
C TYR A 110 3.06 -9.77 -20.55
N VAL A 111 2.17 -10.62 -21.10
CA VAL A 111 0.81 -10.21 -21.45
C VAL A 111 -0.09 -10.63 -20.29
N HIS A 112 -0.83 -9.69 -19.74
CA HIS A 112 -1.75 -9.93 -18.66
C HIS A 112 -2.97 -10.74 -19.15
N PRO A 113 -3.42 -11.79 -18.42
CA PRO A 113 -4.40 -12.75 -18.92
C PRO A 113 -5.83 -12.21 -19.03
N ILE A 114 -6.14 -11.03 -18.44
CA ILE A 114 -7.51 -10.49 -18.41
C ILE A 114 -7.77 -9.52 -19.56
N ASP A 115 -6.87 -8.57 -19.77
CA ASP A 115 -7.04 -7.39 -20.63
C ASP A 115 -6.00 -7.32 -21.76
N ASN A 116 -5.12 -8.33 -21.87
CA ASN A 116 -4.01 -8.38 -22.83
C ASN A 116 -3.04 -7.19 -22.74
N ARG A 117 -3.03 -6.47 -21.61
CA ARG A 117 -2.07 -5.39 -21.37
C ARG A 117 -0.67 -5.98 -21.24
N GLU A 118 0.33 -5.29 -21.79
CA GLU A 118 1.73 -5.61 -21.52
C GLU A 118 2.16 -5.05 -20.16
N CYS A 119 2.66 -5.93 -19.30
CA CYS A 119 3.13 -5.60 -17.96
C CYS A 119 4.62 -5.98 -17.80
N PRO A 120 5.41 -5.24 -17.01
CA PRO A 120 6.80 -5.56 -16.74
C PRO A 120 7.01 -6.61 -15.65
N VAL A 121 8.11 -7.33 -15.75
CA VAL A 121 8.74 -8.02 -14.62
C VAL A 121 9.68 -7.04 -13.94
N VAL A 122 9.60 -6.96 -12.61
CA VAL A 122 10.32 -5.97 -11.79
C VAL A 122 11.11 -6.66 -10.67
N ILE A 123 12.13 -5.98 -10.15
CA ILE A 123 12.83 -6.46 -8.95
C ILE A 123 12.05 -6.03 -7.71
N GLY A 124 11.46 -7.02 -7.04
CA GLY A 124 10.82 -6.87 -5.74
C GLY A 124 11.85 -6.78 -4.61
N GLY A 125 11.45 -7.21 -3.43
CA GLY A 125 12.29 -7.20 -2.23
C GLY A 125 12.48 -8.58 -1.60
N ASP A 126 13.05 -8.58 -0.41
CA ASP A 126 13.38 -9.80 0.35
C ASP A 126 12.14 -10.58 0.84
N TYR A 127 10.94 -10.02 0.66
CA TYR A 127 9.67 -10.72 0.89
C TYR A 127 9.42 -11.86 -0.11
N ILE A 128 10.15 -11.89 -1.23
CA ILE A 128 10.10 -12.97 -2.21
C ILE A 128 11.16 -14.02 -1.83
N THR A 129 10.68 -15.13 -1.28
CA THR A 129 11.50 -16.24 -0.79
C THR A 129 11.20 -17.55 -1.52
N THR A 130 11.95 -18.60 -1.20
CA THR A 130 11.75 -19.97 -1.72
C THR A 130 11.04 -20.87 -0.69
N GLU A 131 10.35 -20.29 0.29
CA GLU A 131 9.61 -21.03 1.31
C GLU A 131 8.19 -21.41 0.88
N SER A 132 7.56 -20.62 0.01
CA SER A 132 6.18 -20.84 -0.45
C SER A 132 5.92 -20.25 -1.84
N GLY A 133 4.79 -20.64 -2.44
CA GLY A 133 4.38 -20.16 -3.76
C GLY A 133 5.26 -20.71 -4.88
N THR A 134 5.62 -19.84 -5.82
CA THR A 134 6.42 -20.16 -7.02
C THR A 134 7.74 -19.37 -7.10
N GLY A 135 7.96 -18.44 -6.14
CA GLY A 135 9.06 -17.47 -6.18
C GLY A 135 8.83 -16.29 -7.11
N LEU A 136 7.64 -16.18 -7.72
CA LEU A 136 7.19 -15.02 -8.47
C LEU A 136 5.91 -14.49 -7.83
N VAL A 137 5.90 -13.19 -7.52
CA VAL A 137 4.79 -12.54 -6.84
C VAL A 137 4.11 -11.59 -7.83
N HIS A 138 2.81 -11.80 -8.05
CA HIS A 138 2.02 -10.83 -8.81
C HIS A 138 1.92 -9.55 -7.97
N THR A 139 2.10 -8.38 -8.59
CA THR A 139 2.17 -7.09 -7.90
C THR A 139 0.96 -6.26 -8.26
N ALA A 140 0.12 -5.95 -7.26
CA ALA A 140 -1.04 -5.07 -7.37
C ALA A 140 -0.86 -3.89 -6.40
N PRO A 141 -0.23 -2.78 -6.82
CA PRO A 141 0.17 -1.69 -5.92
C PRO A 141 -0.96 -1.09 -5.09
N GLY A 142 -2.22 -1.19 -5.55
CA GLY A 142 -3.39 -0.75 -4.80
C GLY A 142 -3.81 -1.66 -3.64
N HIS A 143 -3.20 -2.83 -3.45
CA HIS A 143 -3.70 -3.86 -2.51
C HIS A 143 -2.63 -4.48 -1.60
N GLY A 144 -1.39 -3.99 -1.61
CA GLY A 144 -0.31 -4.49 -0.75
C GLY A 144 0.72 -3.42 -0.44
N LEU A 145 1.33 -3.46 0.74
CA LEU A 145 2.32 -2.44 1.15
C LEU A 145 3.63 -2.58 0.37
N GLU A 146 4.13 -3.80 0.26
CA GLU A 146 5.32 -4.16 -0.52
C GLU A 146 5.09 -3.89 -2.02
N ASP A 147 3.88 -4.17 -2.49
CA ASP A 147 3.45 -3.90 -3.86
C ASP A 147 3.38 -2.40 -4.15
N TYR A 148 2.86 -1.60 -3.21
CA TYR A 148 2.81 -0.15 -3.30
C TYR A 148 4.22 0.45 -3.39
N GLY A 149 5.15 0.00 -2.54
CA GLY A 149 6.55 0.43 -2.57
C GLY A 149 7.23 0.08 -3.90
N THR A 150 7.01 -1.13 -4.41
CA THR A 150 7.50 -1.57 -5.72
C THR A 150 6.88 -0.74 -6.85
N GLY A 151 5.58 -0.43 -6.74
CA GLY A 151 4.85 0.42 -7.67
C GLY A 151 5.43 1.82 -7.77
N LEU A 152 5.72 2.48 -6.63
CA LEU A 152 6.38 3.78 -6.60
C LEU A 152 7.79 3.74 -7.22
N LYS A 153 8.58 2.71 -6.90
CA LYS A 153 9.96 2.55 -7.42
C LYS A 153 10.01 2.46 -8.95
N TYR A 154 9.07 1.74 -9.56
CA TYR A 154 9.05 1.51 -11.01
C TYR A 154 8.04 2.39 -11.77
N GLY A 155 7.31 3.28 -11.08
CA GLY A 155 6.27 4.11 -11.70
C GLY A 155 5.09 3.28 -12.24
N LEU A 156 4.73 2.19 -11.55
CA LEU A 156 3.59 1.35 -11.94
C LEU A 156 2.26 2.03 -11.60
N PRO A 157 1.18 1.78 -12.36
CA PRO A 157 -0.15 2.28 -12.02
C PRO A 157 -0.62 1.72 -10.67
N ILE A 158 -1.06 2.61 -9.79
CA ILE A 158 -1.64 2.25 -8.48
C ILE A 158 -3.15 2.10 -8.67
N LEU A 159 -3.53 1.02 -9.36
CA LEU A 159 -4.94 0.69 -9.59
C LEU A 159 -5.52 0.02 -8.36
N SER A 160 -6.70 0.46 -7.95
CA SER A 160 -7.46 -0.11 -6.83
C SER A 160 -8.94 -0.15 -7.20
N PRO A 161 -9.37 -1.11 -8.04
CA PRO A 161 -10.68 -1.08 -8.67
C PRO A 161 -11.77 -1.62 -7.73
N VAL A 162 -11.81 -1.12 -6.49
CA VAL A 162 -12.71 -1.58 -5.42
C VAL A 162 -13.30 -0.38 -4.68
N ASP A 163 -14.63 -0.29 -4.62
CA ASP A 163 -15.37 0.78 -3.94
C ASP A 163 -15.45 0.57 -2.41
N ASP A 164 -16.06 1.54 -1.72
CA ASP A 164 -16.18 1.54 -0.25
C ASP A 164 -17.08 0.42 0.30
N ASP A 165 -17.92 -0.16 -0.54
CA ASP A 165 -18.77 -1.30 -0.22
C ASP A 165 -18.04 -2.65 -0.43
N GLY A 166 -16.79 -2.63 -0.89
CA GLY A 166 -16.01 -3.83 -1.19
C GLY A 166 -16.42 -4.50 -2.50
N LYS A 167 -16.94 -3.74 -3.45
CA LYS A 167 -17.31 -4.23 -4.79
C LYS A 167 -16.38 -3.68 -5.85
N PHE A 168 -16.24 -4.42 -6.94
CA PHE A 168 -15.45 -3.97 -8.07
C PHE A 168 -16.03 -2.71 -8.73
N THR A 169 -15.19 -1.73 -9.04
CA THR A 169 -15.56 -0.54 -9.81
C THR A 169 -15.64 -0.85 -11.31
N GLU A 170 -16.00 0.15 -12.13
CA GLU A 170 -15.98 0.03 -13.60
C GLU A 170 -14.58 -0.29 -14.16
N GLU A 171 -13.52 0.06 -13.43
CA GLU A 171 -12.12 -0.20 -13.81
C GLU A 171 -11.79 -1.70 -13.86
N ALA A 172 -12.55 -2.55 -13.16
CA ALA A 172 -12.41 -4.01 -13.22
C ALA A 172 -13.13 -4.63 -14.44
N ALA A 173 -13.70 -3.81 -15.34
CA ALA A 173 -14.42 -4.23 -16.54
C ALA A 173 -15.47 -5.31 -16.27
N HIS A 174 -15.22 -6.56 -16.68
CA HIS A 174 -16.14 -7.69 -16.61
C HIS A 174 -16.63 -8.04 -15.20
N PHE A 175 -15.92 -7.58 -14.16
CA PHE A 175 -16.22 -7.91 -12.76
C PHE A 175 -16.98 -6.81 -12.02
N SER A 176 -17.26 -5.67 -12.69
CA SER A 176 -17.87 -4.49 -12.06
C SER A 176 -19.17 -4.81 -11.30
N GLY A 177 -19.29 -4.25 -10.10
CA GLY A 177 -20.43 -4.40 -9.20
C GLY A 177 -20.43 -5.68 -8.34
N LEU A 178 -19.53 -6.63 -8.57
CA LEU A 178 -19.44 -7.86 -7.78
C LEU A 178 -18.66 -7.64 -6.48
N ASP A 179 -19.10 -8.28 -5.39
CA ASP A 179 -18.39 -8.31 -4.11
C ASP A 179 -17.04 -9.03 -4.26
N VAL A 180 -15.94 -8.38 -3.90
CA VAL A 180 -14.59 -8.88 -4.19
C VAL A 180 -14.21 -10.14 -3.41
N LEU A 181 -14.81 -10.37 -2.24
CA LEU A 181 -14.51 -11.54 -1.40
C LEU A 181 -15.49 -12.71 -1.62
N GLY A 182 -16.63 -12.45 -2.26
CA GLY A 182 -17.64 -13.43 -2.65
C GLY A 182 -17.60 -13.71 -4.15
N ASP A 183 -18.68 -13.34 -4.83
CA ASP A 183 -18.92 -13.68 -6.25
C ASP A 183 -17.85 -13.13 -7.18
N GLY A 184 -17.24 -11.99 -6.87
CA GLY A 184 -16.16 -11.39 -7.64
C GLY A 184 -14.91 -12.26 -7.67
N ASN A 185 -14.49 -12.81 -6.53
CA ASN A 185 -13.36 -13.72 -6.46
C ASN A 185 -13.59 -14.98 -7.31
N ALA A 186 -14.80 -15.57 -7.21
CA ALA A 186 -15.18 -16.73 -8.01
C ALA A 186 -15.23 -16.42 -9.50
N ALA A 187 -15.72 -15.23 -9.89
CA ALA A 187 -15.76 -14.78 -11.27
C ALA A 187 -14.35 -14.63 -11.87
N VAL A 188 -13.40 -14.06 -11.11
CA VAL A 188 -12.01 -13.93 -11.56
C VAL A 188 -11.37 -15.31 -11.77
N VAL A 189 -11.53 -16.24 -10.83
CA VAL A 189 -11.01 -17.60 -10.97
C VAL A 189 -11.60 -18.30 -12.20
N LYS A 190 -12.92 -18.20 -12.39
CA LYS A 190 -13.60 -18.77 -13.57
C LYS A 190 -13.04 -18.20 -14.87
N TYR A 191 -12.90 -16.88 -14.95
CA TYR A 191 -12.36 -16.21 -16.14
C TYR A 191 -10.92 -16.67 -16.43
N LEU A 192 -10.06 -16.75 -15.42
CA LEU A 192 -8.68 -17.23 -15.59
C LEU A 192 -8.63 -18.69 -16.07
N ASP A 193 -9.53 -19.56 -15.62
CA ASP A 193 -9.62 -20.96 -16.09
C ASP A 193 -10.08 -21.04 -17.56
N GLU A 194 -11.00 -20.17 -17.97
CA GLU A 194 -11.46 -20.03 -19.36
C GLU A 194 -10.33 -19.51 -20.29
N GLN A 195 -9.48 -18.62 -19.79
CA GLN A 195 -8.29 -18.13 -20.51
C GLN A 195 -7.08 -19.09 -20.45
N MET A 196 -7.24 -20.29 -19.90
CA MET A 196 -6.14 -21.25 -19.70
C MET A 196 -4.96 -20.67 -18.91
N ALA A 197 -5.23 -19.82 -17.93
CA ALA A 197 -4.24 -19.16 -17.08
C ALA A 197 -4.13 -19.77 -15.67
N ILE A 198 -4.88 -20.84 -15.38
CA ILE A 198 -4.80 -21.58 -14.10
C ILE A 198 -3.97 -22.85 -14.27
N ILE A 199 -2.98 -23.02 -13.40
CA ILE A 199 -2.21 -24.26 -13.23
C ILE A 199 -2.92 -25.16 -12.21
N ILE A 200 -3.12 -24.65 -11.00
CA ILE A 200 -3.81 -25.30 -9.88
C ILE A 200 -4.68 -24.28 -9.15
N GLU A 201 -5.86 -24.74 -8.75
CA GLU A 201 -6.77 -24.07 -7.82
C GLU A 201 -6.93 -24.98 -6.59
N GLU A 202 -6.71 -24.46 -5.38
CA GLU A 202 -6.86 -25.24 -4.14
C GLU A 202 -7.46 -24.39 -3.02
N SER A 203 -8.12 -25.06 -2.08
CA SER A 203 -8.56 -24.42 -0.84
C SER A 203 -7.37 -24.28 0.10
N TYR A 204 -7.05 -23.06 0.52
CA TYR A 204 -5.91 -22.77 1.38
C TYR A 204 -6.38 -22.16 2.71
N GLU A 205 -6.20 -22.89 3.80
CA GLU A 205 -6.55 -22.43 5.15
C GLU A 205 -5.35 -21.75 5.80
N HIS A 206 -5.50 -20.47 6.15
CA HIS A 206 -4.46 -19.69 6.81
C HIS A 206 -5.05 -18.58 7.67
N LYS A 207 -4.20 -17.90 8.44
CA LYS A 207 -4.62 -16.73 9.21
C LYS A 207 -4.87 -15.56 8.26
N TYR A 208 -6.04 -14.93 8.42
CA TYR A 208 -6.46 -13.77 7.64
C TYR A 208 -6.93 -12.65 8.59
N PRO A 209 -6.75 -11.36 8.26
CA PRO A 209 -7.23 -10.27 9.11
C PRO A 209 -8.76 -10.13 9.03
N TYR A 210 -9.37 -9.94 10.20
CA TYR A 210 -10.81 -9.73 10.34
C TYR A 210 -11.07 -8.46 11.12
N ASP A 211 -12.12 -7.74 10.75
CA ASP A 211 -12.61 -6.61 11.50
C ASP A 211 -13.05 -7.09 12.88
N TRP A 212 -12.49 -6.46 13.91
CA TRP A 212 -12.63 -6.93 15.28
C TRP A 212 -14.08 -6.81 15.81
N ARG A 213 -14.94 -6.01 15.17
CA ARG A 213 -16.32 -5.78 15.61
C ARG A 213 -17.31 -6.66 14.84
N THR A 214 -17.31 -6.54 13.52
CA THR A 214 -18.21 -7.26 12.60
C THR A 214 -17.77 -8.70 12.36
N LYS A 215 -16.52 -9.04 12.65
CA LYS A 215 -15.92 -10.35 12.38
C LYS A 215 -15.98 -10.73 10.89
N LYS A 216 -15.99 -9.73 10.01
CA LYS A 216 -15.87 -9.90 8.57
C LYS A 216 -14.41 -9.76 8.12
N PRO A 217 -14.01 -10.44 7.03
CA PRO A 217 -12.66 -10.30 6.49
C PRO A 217 -12.39 -8.87 6.04
N THR A 218 -11.16 -8.41 6.21
CA THR A 218 -10.70 -7.07 5.75
C THR A 218 -9.82 -7.19 4.52
N ILE A 219 -9.89 -6.20 3.64
CA ILE A 219 -8.99 -6.08 2.48
C ILE A 219 -8.06 -4.87 2.62
N PHE A 220 -6.92 -4.94 1.96
CA PHE A 220 -6.04 -3.80 1.77
C PHE A 220 -6.43 -3.06 0.49
N ARG A 221 -6.51 -1.74 0.59
CA ARG A 221 -6.91 -0.87 -0.50
C ARG A 221 -6.17 0.46 -0.40
N ALA A 222 -5.58 0.91 -1.50
CA ALA A 222 -5.07 2.26 -1.63
C ALA A 222 -6.25 3.23 -1.67
N THR A 223 -6.16 4.30 -0.89
CA THR A 223 -7.17 5.35 -0.83
C THR A 223 -6.48 6.69 -1.02
N GLU A 224 -7.19 7.66 -1.57
CA GLU A 224 -6.71 9.03 -1.62
C GLU A 224 -6.57 9.57 -0.19
N GLN A 225 -5.43 10.19 0.10
CA GLN A 225 -5.11 10.72 1.42
C GLN A 225 -4.33 12.02 1.25
N TRP A 226 -4.48 12.92 2.22
CA TRP A 226 -3.70 14.16 2.31
C TRP A 226 -2.38 13.88 3.00
N PHE A 227 -1.30 14.32 2.35
CA PHE A 227 0.05 14.23 2.88
C PHE A 227 0.66 15.63 3.04
N ALA A 228 1.33 15.86 4.17
CA ALA A 228 2.26 16.97 4.32
C ALA A 228 3.64 16.50 3.85
N SER A 229 4.21 17.22 2.86
CA SER A 229 5.52 16.87 2.30
C SER A 229 6.63 17.13 3.31
N VAL A 230 7.24 16.07 3.83
CA VAL A 230 8.33 16.16 4.82
C VAL A 230 9.65 16.47 4.12
N GLU A 231 9.82 16.02 2.87
CA GLU A 231 11.02 16.25 2.06
C GLU A 231 11.41 17.73 2.03
N GLY A 232 10.43 18.62 1.86
CA GLY A 232 10.66 20.07 1.71
C GLY A 232 11.26 20.76 2.94
N PHE A 233 11.18 20.16 4.13
CA PHE A 233 11.68 20.76 5.38
C PHE A 233 12.44 19.78 6.29
N ARG A 234 12.78 18.58 5.79
CA ARG A 234 13.48 17.55 6.59
C ARG A 234 14.81 18.07 7.13
N GLN A 235 15.60 18.74 6.30
CA GLN A 235 16.91 19.24 6.74
C GLN A 235 16.76 20.31 7.83
N ALA A 236 15.83 21.25 7.66
CA ALA A 236 15.54 22.26 8.68
C ALA A 236 15.06 21.61 10.01
N ALA A 237 14.30 20.51 9.93
CA ALA A 237 13.89 19.76 11.12
C ALA A 237 15.08 19.07 11.80
N MET A 238 16.00 18.49 11.02
CA MET A 238 17.24 17.91 11.55
C MET A 238 18.15 18.96 12.18
N ASP A 239 18.28 20.13 11.55
CA ASP A 239 19.06 21.24 12.09
C ASP A 239 18.44 21.72 13.40
N ALA A 240 17.12 21.92 13.46
CA ALA A 240 16.41 22.28 14.68
C ALA A 240 16.66 21.25 15.81
N ILE A 241 16.61 19.95 15.51
CA ILE A 241 16.90 18.87 16.47
C ILE A 241 18.32 19.02 17.06
N SER A 242 19.32 19.36 16.25
CA SER A 242 20.71 19.47 16.72
C SER A 242 20.97 20.66 17.65
N HIS A 243 20.14 21.71 17.57
CA HIS A 243 20.24 22.89 18.45
C HIS A 243 19.55 22.69 19.80
N VAL A 244 18.81 21.59 19.98
CA VAL A 244 18.11 21.30 21.24
C VAL A 244 19.04 20.59 22.22
N LYS A 245 19.07 21.04 23.48
CA LYS A 245 19.73 20.29 24.55
C LYS A 245 18.88 19.09 24.98
N TRP A 246 19.31 17.88 24.62
CA TRP A 246 18.61 16.63 24.97
C TRP A 246 19.06 16.05 26.33
N ILE A 247 18.09 15.69 27.16
CA ILE A 247 18.33 14.99 28.43
C ILE A 247 17.42 13.75 28.52
N PRO A 248 17.95 12.52 28.45
CA PRO A 248 19.36 12.18 28.23
C PRO A 248 19.79 12.39 26.77
N THR A 249 21.09 12.55 26.55
CA THR A 249 21.68 12.82 25.22
C THR A 249 21.37 11.75 24.18
N GLN A 250 21.22 10.48 24.60
CA GLN A 250 20.91 9.36 23.71
C GLN A 250 19.56 9.52 22.97
N ALA A 251 18.65 10.33 23.48
CA ALA A 251 17.36 10.54 22.86
C ALA A 251 17.45 11.31 21.53
N GLU A 252 18.47 12.15 21.37
CA GLU A 252 18.75 12.86 20.13
C GLU A 252 18.92 11.88 18.97
N ASN A 253 19.77 10.87 19.15
CA ASN A 253 20.04 9.84 18.14
C ASN A 253 18.75 9.16 17.66
N ARG A 254 17.82 8.90 18.59
CA ARG A 254 16.53 8.27 18.26
C ARG A 254 15.65 9.18 17.42
N ILE A 255 15.50 10.45 17.80
CA ILE A 255 14.66 11.41 17.07
C ILE A 255 15.27 11.77 15.72
N SER A 256 16.58 11.94 15.64
CA SER A 256 17.33 12.14 14.41
C SER A 256 17.17 10.98 13.44
N ALA A 257 17.28 9.73 13.91
CA ALA A 257 17.04 8.55 13.09
C ALA A 257 15.58 8.47 12.57
N MET A 258 14.60 8.76 13.43
CA MET A 258 13.19 8.75 13.06
C MET A 258 12.80 9.85 12.06
N THR A 259 13.44 11.03 12.15
CA THR A 259 13.17 12.19 11.30
C THR A 259 13.87 12.05 9.95
N SER A 260 15.12 11.59 9.95
CA SER A 260 15.92 11.38 8.71
C SER A 260 15.31 10.34 7.77
N SER A 261 14.74 9.26 8.31
CA SER A 261 14.11 8.16 7.55
C SER A 261 12.62 8.36 7.27
N ARG A 262 12.04 9.52 7.66
CA ARG A 262 10.60 9.76 7.54
C ARG A 262 10.21 10.07 6.09
N SER A 263 9.22 9.33 5.61
CA SER A 263 8.44 9.66 4.41
C SER A 263 7.43 10.79 4.69
N ASP A 264 6.69 11.20 3.67
CA ASP A 264 5.64 12.20 3.80
C ASP A 264 4.58 11.79 4.85
N TRP A 265 4.08 12.79 5.57
CA TRP A 265 3.20 12.59 6.70
C TRP A 265 1.75 12.59 6.23
N CYS A 266 1.09 11.42 6.27
CA CYS A 266 -0.36 11.32 6.07
C CYS A 266 -1.12 12.03 7.20
N ILE A 267 -1.71 13.19 6.88
CA ILE A 267 -2.42 14.06 7.82
C ILE A 267 -3.94 13.88 7.79
N SER A 268 -4.51 13.19 6.82
CA SER A 268 -5.96 12.90 6.76
C SER A 268 -6.35 11.69 7.59
N ARG A 269 -7.55 11.76 8.19
CA ARG A 269 -8.19 10.67 8.94
C ARG A 269 -9.68 10.66 8.59
N GLN A 270 -10.18 9.51 8.17
CA GLN A 270 -11.60 9.27 7.92
C GLN A 270 -12.35 9.04 9.25
N ARG A 271 -12.48 10.11 10.03
CA ARG A 271 -13.13 10.15 11.34
C ARG A 271 -14.05 11.35 11.41
N THR A 272 -15.10 11.25 12.22
CA THR A 272 -16.06 12.34 12.43
C THR A 272 -15.65 13.31 13.53
N TRP A 273 -14.73 12.89 14.42
CA TRP A 273 -14.24 13.71 15.53
C TRP A 273 -12.80 14.15 15.29
N GLY A 274 -12.61 15.43 15.01
CA GLY A 274 -11.32 16.07 14.75
C GLY A 274 -11.50 17.41 14.05
N VAL A 275 -10.40 18.16 13.88
CA VAL A 275 -10.42 19.39 13.07
C VAL A 275 -10.60 18.99 11.60
N PRO A 276 -11.58 19.54 10.86
CA PRO A 276 -11.77 19.19 9.46
C PRO A 276 -10.61 19.70 8.59
N ILE A 277 -10.25 18.96 7.54
CA ILE A 277 -9.39 19.48 6.48
C ILE A 277 -10.26 20.38 5.59
N PRO A 278 -10.01 21.70 5.52
CA PRO A 278 -10.90 22.67 4.88
C PRO A 278 -10.73 22.66 3.35
N VAL A 279 -11.16 21.57 2.72
CA VAL A 279 -11.12 21.37 1.26
C VAL A 279 -12.49 21.08 0.70
N PHE A 280 -12.74 21.58 -0.50
CA PHE A 280 -13.91 21.25 -1.30
C PHE A 280 -13.47 20.40 -2.50
N TYR A 281 -14.37 19.58 -3.04
CA TYR A 281 -14.11 18.75 -4.21
C TYR A 281 -15.15 19.05 -5.27
N HIS A 282 -14.73 19.14 -6.53
CA HIS A 282 -15.69 19.21 -7.62
C HIS A 282 -16.37 17.84 -7.81
N VAL A 283 -17.71 17.81 -7.84
CA VAL A 283 -18.50 16.56 -7.76
C VAL A 283 -18.16 15.57 -8.89
N LYS A 284 -17.86 16.07 -10.09
CA LYS A 284 -17.58 15.21 -11.27
C LYS A 284 -16.12 14.84 -11.42
N SER A 285 -15.21 15.81 -11.30
CA SER A 285 -13.78 15.59 -11.56
C SER A 285 -13.01 15.12 -10.34
N LYS A 286 -13.61 15.27 -9.14
CA LYS A 286 -12.97 15.01 -7.84
C LYS A 286 -11.72 15.86 -7.58
N GLU A 287 -11.50 16.89 -8.39
CA GLU A 287 -10.40 17.83 -8.18
C GLU A 287 -10.63 18.68 -6.92
N PRO A 288 -9.60 18.84 -6.07
CA PRO A 288 -9.70 19.64 -4.86
C PRO A 288 -9.69 21.14 -5.18
N LEU A 289 -10.64 21.85 -4.59
CA LEU A 289 -10.67 23.31 -4.48
C LEU A 289 -10.14 23.70 -3.11
N MET A 290 -8.86 24.10 -3.09
CA MET A 290 -8.18 24.62 -1.91
C MET A 290 -7.20 25.72 -2.33
N ASN A 291 -7.48 26.97 -1.96
CA ASN A 291 -6.64 28.13 -2.21
C ASN A 291 -6.73 29.13 -1.05
N GLU A 292 -5.90 30.17 -1.10
CA GLU A 292 -5.80 31.19 -0.04
C GLU A 292 -7.17 31.79 0.33
N GLU A 293 -7.99 32.15 -0.67
CA GLU A 293 -9.32 32.72 -0.43
C GLU A 293 -10.28 31.74 0.27
N THR A 294 -10.34 30.49 -0.18
CA THR A 294 -11.20 29.48 0.47
C THR A 294 -10.74 29.20 1.90
N ILE A 295 -9.42 29.15 2.12
CA ILE A 295 -8.83 28.88 3.44
C ILE A 295 -9.07 30.05 4.39
N ASP A 296 -8.85 31.29 3.97
CA ASP A 296 -9.05 32.47 4.80
C ASP A 296 -10.52 32.70 5.15
N HIS A 297 -11.43 32.45 4.21
CA HIS A 297 -12.87 32.48 4.48
C HIS A 297 -13.25 31.45 5.54
N ILE A 298 -12.81 30.20 5.41
CA ILE A 298 -13.09 29.16 6.41
C ILE A 298 -12.44 29.47 7.77
N LYS A 299 -11.22 30.01 7.79
CA LYS A 299 -10.57 30.49 9.03
C LYS A 299 -11.44 31.52 9.74
N SER A 300 -12.04 32.45 9.00
CA SER A 300 -12.93 33.47 9.57
C SER A 300 -14.20 32.86 10.20
N ILE A 301 -14.78 31.84 9.56
CA ILE A 301 -15.95 31.12 10.05
C ILE A 301 -15.59 30.35 11.32
N ILE A 302 -14.50 29.60 11.30
CA ILE A 302 -14.03 28.80 12.44
C ILE A 302 -13.70 29.71 13.63
N ALA A 303 -13.08 30.88 13.40
CA ALA A 303 -12.78 31.84 14.46
C ALA A 303 -14.05 32.36 15.17
N GLN A 304 -15.18 32.47 14.46
CA GLN A 304 -16.44 32.97 15.01
C GLN A 304 -17.32 31.86 15.60
N LYS A 305 -17.37 30.69 14.96
CA LYS A 305 -18.36 29.63 15.22
C LYS A 305 -17.76 28.29 15.68
N GLY A 306 -16.44 28.19 15.74
CA GLY A 306 -15.71 26.95 16.04
C GLY A 306 -15.61 26.01 14.84
N SER A 307 -14.79 24.95 14.96
CA SER A 307 -14.56 23.95 13.91
C SER A 307 -15.81 23.17 13.52
N ASP A 308 -16.76 23.03 14.45
CA ASP A 308 -17.99 22.27 14.23
C ASP A 308 -18.88 22.90 13.14
N SER A 309 -18.67 24.19 12.86
CA SER A 309 -19.32 24.92 11.76
C SER A 309 -19.18 24.21 10.40
N TRP A 310 -18.05 23.52 10.16
CA TRP A 310 -17.84 22.73 8.95
C TRP A 310 -18.91 21.67 8.73
N TRP A 311 -19.44 21.07 9.80
CA TRP A 311 -20.36 19.94 9.71
C TRP A 311 -21.80 20.37 9.49
N TYR A 312 -22.28 21.40 10.20
CA TYR A 312 -23.69 21.82 10.16
C TYR A 312 -24.01 22.96 9.19
N MET A 313 -23.02 23.76 8.76
CA MET A 313 -23.27 24.85 7.81
C MET A 313 -23.49 24.32 6.39
N THR A 314 -24.22 25.12 5.60
CA THR A 314 -24.46 24.84 4.18
C THR A 314 -23.20 25.06 3.37
N LEU A 315 -23.16 24.47 2.17
CA LEU A 315 -22.00 24.61 1.30
C LEU A 315 -21.84 26.04 0.79
N GLU A 316 -22.97 26.72 0.52
CA GLU A 316 -23.03 28.13 0.16
C GLU A 316 -22.44 29.01 1.25
N ASP A 317 -22.74 28.77 2.52
CA ASP A 317 -22.18 29.56 3.62
C ASP A 317 -20.67 29.30 3.84
N LEU A 318 -20.23 28.06 3.58
CA LEU A 318 -18.83 27.65 3.73
C LEU A 318 -17.94 28.13 2.56
N LEU A 319 -18.52 28.35 1.39
CA LEU A 319 -17.81 28.84 0.22
C LEU A 319 -17.72 30.38 0.22
N PRO A 320 -16.61 30.95 -0.26
CA PRO A 320 -16.54 32.38 -0.58
C PRO A 320 -17.59 32.80 -1.61
N GLU A 321 -18.00 34.07 -1.58
CA GLU A 321 -19.09 34.63 -2.41
C GLU A 321 -18.92 34.33 -3.91
N ARG A 322 -17.68 34.37 -4.42
CA ARG A 322 -17.39 34.08 -5.84
C ARG A 322 -17.80 32.67 -6.28
N TYR A 323 -17.92 31.73 -5.35
CA TYR A 323 -18.28 30.34 -5.61
C TYR A 323 -19.75 30.03 -5.35
N HIS A 324 -20.53 30.97 -4.81
CA HIS A 324 -21.94 30.73 -4.46
C HIS A 324 -22.76 30.27 -5.67
N ALA A 325 -22.56 30.91 -6.82
CA ALA A 325 -23.24 30.54 -8.07
C ALA A 325 -22.90 29.12 -8.56
N LYS A 326 -21.79 28.54 -8.08
CA LYS A 326 -21.29 27.21 -8.44
C LYS A 326 -21.30 26.25 -7.27
N ALA A 327 -21.92 26.59 -6.14
CA ALA A 327 -21.86 25.76 -4.93
C ALA A 327 -22.34 24.33 -5.21
N SER A 328 -23.37 24.14 -6.03
CA SER A 328 -23.89 22.83 -6.43
C SER A 328 -22.91 21.95 -7.22
N GLU A 329 -21.82 22.52 -7.75
CA GLU A 329 -20.76 21.77 -8.45
C GLU A 329 -19.72 21.21 -7.48
N TYR A 330 -19.78 21.57 -6.20
CA TYR A 330 -18.82 21.17 -5.18
C TYR A 330 -19.46 20.34 -4.07
N GLU A 331 -18.61 19.61 -3.34
CA GLU A 331 -18.92 18.94 -2.09
C GLU A 331 -17.80 19.22 -1.08
N LYS A 332 -18.11 19.26 0.21
CA LYS A 332 -17.10 19.46 1.26
C LYS A 332 -16.39 18.15 1.59
N GLY A 333 -15.09 18.21 1.85
CA GLY A 333 -14.31 17.08 2.35
C GLY A 333 -14.81 16.61 3.72
N THR A 334 -14.72 15.31 3.96
CA THR A 334 -15.12 14.66 5.22
C THR A 334 -13.94 14.23 6.09
N ASP A 335 -12.73 14.42 5.61
CA ASP A 335 -11.53 14.06 6.34
C ASP A 335 -11.26 15.05 7.48
N THR A 336 -10.79 14.49 8.59
CA THR A 336 -10.25 15.24 9.72
C THR A 336 -8.73 15.18 9.73
N MET A 337 -8.12 16.15 10.38
CA MET A 337 -6.69 16.26 10.54
C MET A 337 -6.18 15.26 11.60
N ASP A 338 -4.96 14.79 11.41
CA ASP A 338 -4.29 13.89 12.35
C ASP A 338 -4.10 14.56 13.72
N VAL A 339 -4.45 13.87 14.79
CA VAL A 339 -4.36 14.40 16.16
C VAL A 339 -2.94 14.84 16.53
N TRP A 340 -1.93 14.23 15.92
CA TRP A 340 -0.53 14.63 16.10
C TRP A 340 -0.24 15.99 15.49
N PHE A 341 -0.87 16.30 14.35
CA PHE A 341 -0.78 17.62 13.72
C PHE A 341 -1.44 18.68 14.60
N ASP A 342 -2.67 18.45 15.08
CA ASP A 342 -3.38 19.33 16.01
C ASP A 342 -2.55 19.62 17.28
N SER A 343 -1.86 18.60 17.79
CA SER A 343 -1.02 18.76 18.95
C SER A 343 0.30 19.49 18.65
N GLY A 344 0.80 19.37 17.42
CA GLY A 344 1.99 20.03 16.90
C GLY A 344 1.82 21.54 16.71
N THR A 345 0.60 21.98 16.38
CA THR A 345 0.28 23.40 16.12
C THR A 345 0.00 24.22 17.38
N LYS A 346 0.07 23.62 18.57
CA LYS A 346 -0.20 24.29 19.85
C LYS A 346 0.67 25.52 20.16
N LEU A 347 1.86 25.64 19.56
CA LEU A 347 2.76 26.78 19.78
C LEU A 347 2.13 28.12 19.38
N ASP A 348 1.33 28.13 18.32
CA ASP A 348 0.70 29.33 17.76
C ASP A 348 -0.44 29.84 18.64
N TYR A 349 -1.27 28.92 19.16
CA TYR A 349 -2.49 29.27 19.88
C TYR A 349 -2.26 29.82 21.30
N LEU A 350 -1.15 29.43 21.94
CA LEU A 350 -0.85 29.83 23.32
C LEU A 350 0.06 31.07 23.40
N GLY A 351 0.47 31.65 22.26
CA GLY A 351 1.39 32.80 22.23
C GLY A 351 2.73 32.50 22.93
N LEU A 352 3.11 31.23 23.02
CA LEU A 352 4.32 30.77 23.69
C LEU A 352 5.54 30.94 22.78
N TYR A 353 5.84 32.18 22.40
CA TYR A 353 7.12 32.60 21.82
C TYR A 353 8.19 32.66 22.92
N GLY A 354 8.39 31.55 23.61
CA GLY A 354 9.39 31.39 24.67
C GLY A 354 9.76 29.92 24.82
N PRO A 355 10.94 29.60 25.38
CA PRO A 355 11.49 28.25 25.40
C PRO A 355 10.62 27.35 26.29
N CYS A 356 9.61 26.74 25.71
CA CYS A 356 8.68 25.87 26.41
C CYS A 356 9.22 24.45 26.35
N LEU A 357 9.67 23.94 27.49
CA LEU A 357 10.00 22.53 27.73
C LEU A 357 8.78 21.65 27.41
N PRO A 358 8.79 20.82 26.36
CA PRO A 358 7.74 19.84 26.17
C PRO A 358 8.01 18.68 27.14
N TRP A 359 7.29 18.64 28.27
CA TRP A 359 7.39 17.58 29.28
C TRP A 359 6.54 16.38 28.89
N ARG A 360 7.09 15.25 28.41
CA ARG A 360 6.30 14.02 28.13
C ARG A 360 7.05 12.71 28.35
N HIS A 361 6.27 11.62 28.34
CA HIS A 361 6.59 10.26 28.85
C HIS A 361 6.89 9.22 27.74
N SER A 362 7.82 8.28 28.00
CA SER A 362 8.62 7.51 27.00
C SER A 362 7.88 6.79 25.86
N SER A 363 6.60 6.42 26.00
CA SER A 363 5.83 5.71 24.95
C SER A 363 5.35 6.63 23.81
N ALA A 364 5.14 7.92 24.07
CA ALA A 364 4.66 8.88 23.06
C ALA A 364 5.81 9.61 22.33
N HIS A 365 7.06 9.38 22.72
CA HIS A 365 8.20 10.22 22.31
C HIS A 365 8.43 10.26 20.80
N GLY A 366 8.51 9.10 20.16
CA GLY A 366 8.87 9.05 18.75
C GLY A 366 7.81 9.68 17.84
N VAL A 367 6.53 9.44 18.11
CA VAL A 367 5.47 9.91 17.20
C VAL A 367 5.07 11.36 17.51
N TYR A 368 4.88 11.68 18.79
CA TYR A 368 4.50 13.04 19.20
C TYR A 368 5.62 14.03 18.97
N LEU A 369 6.86 13.75 19.40
CA LEU A 369 7.95 14.73 19.26
C LEU A 369 8.32 14.91 17.80
N THR A 370 8.38 13.84 17.00
CA THR A 370 8.59 13.99 15.55
C THR A 370 7.45 14.77 14.91
N GLY A 371 6.18 14.44 15.18
CA GLY A 371 5.05 15.24 14.66
C GLY A 371 5.09 16.71 15.10
N TYR A 372 5.52 16.96 16.33
CA TYR A 372 5.67 18.29 16.90
C TYR A 372 6.80 19.09 16.23
N PHE A 373 7.99 18.52 16.05
CA PHE A 373 9.08 19.17 15.30
C PHE A 373 8.72 19.39 13.84
N LEU A 374 8.10 18.38 13.19
CA LEU A 374 7.71 18.49 11.79
C LEU A 374 6.66 19.59 11.59
N ALA A 375 5.62 19.64 12.44
CA ALA A 375 4.61 20.69 12.40
C ALA A 375 5.22 22.06 12.70
N ALA A 376 6.07 22.16 13.73
CA ALA A 376 6.70 23.42 14.10
C ALA A 376 7.56 23.97 12.95
N VAL A 377 8.52 23.19 12.46
CA VAL A 377 9.45 23.62 11.42
C VAL A 377 8.75 23.83 10.08
N GLY A 378 7.84 22.92 9.70
CA GLY A 378 7.11 22.98 8.45
C GLY A 378 6.16 24.17 8.34
N LEU A 379 5.51 24.56 9.45
CA LEU A 379 4.54 25.66 9.45
C LEU A 379 5.17 27.03 9.73
N TYR A 380 6.11 27.10 10.69
CA TYR A 380 6.57 28.39 11.20
C TYR A 380 7.99 28.76 10.75
N LYS A 381 8.63 27.96 9.88
CA LYS A 381 10.03 28.16 9.45
C LYS A 381 10.93 28.50 10.65
N VAL A 382 10.79 27.67 11.66
CA VAL A 382 11.35 27.87 13.00
C VAL A 382 12.88 27.87 12.91
N ASP A 383 13.48 29.06 12.98
CA ASP A 383 14.91 29.24 13.15
C ASP A 383 15.32 29.15 14.64
N GLU A 384 16.65 29.07 14.86
CA GLU A 384 17.36 28.95 16.14
C GLU A 384 16.66 29.75 17.28
N GLY A 385 15.97 29.06 18.19
CA GLY A 385 15.46 29.70 19.41
C GLY A 385 14.18 29.12 20.02
N HIS A 386 13.39 28.34 19.28
CA HIS A 386 12.09 27.87 19.77
C HIS A 386 12.18 26.66 20.70
N PHE A 387 13.25 25.87 20.61
CA PHE A 387 13.47 24.69 21.46
C PHE A 387 14.87 24.77 22.09
N SER A 388 14.95 25.07 23.39
CA SER A 388 16.24 25.22 24.07
C SER A 388 16.68 23.97 24.82
N VAL A 389 15.73 23.25 25.42
CA VAL A 389 15.99 22.05 26.23
C VAL A 389 14.81 21.08 26.08
N MET A 390 15.09 19.79 25.95
CA MET A 390 14.07 18.74 25.96
C MET A 390 14.43 17.65 26.99
N LEU A 391 13.54 17.45 27.96
CA LEU A 391 13.68 16.46 29.02
C LEU A 391 12.79 15.24 28.73
N ILE A 392 13.39 14.06 28.76
CA ILE A 392 12.73 12.79 28.46
C ILE A 392 12.71 11.93 29.71
N LEU A 393 11.50 11.62 30.17
CA LEU A 393 11.26 10.79 31.35
C LEU A 393 10.88 9.37 30.94
N TYR A 394 11.52 8.39 31.59
CA TYR A 394 11.28 6.96 31.39
C TYR A 394 10.20 6.44 32.34
N PHE A 395 9.56 5.32 31.99
CA PHE A 395 8.62 4.64 32.88
C PHE A 395 9.30 4.28 34.19
N LEU A 396 8.61 4.58 35.28
CA LEU A 396 8.80 3.86 36.54
C LEU A 396 8.26 2.44 36.33
N PRO A 397 9.06 1.38 36.57
CA PRO A 397 8.54 0.03 36.63
C PRO A 397 7.41 -0.02 37.67
N SER A 398 6.34 -0.76 37.39
CA SER A 398 5.36 -1.11 38.41
C SER A 398 6.06 -1.90 39.51
N PHE A 399 6.13 -1.34 40.71
CA PHE A 399 6.40 -2.14 41.92
C PHE A 399 5.16 -3.02 42.16
N GLU A 400 5.12 -4.21 41.57
CA GLU A 400 4.42 -5.31 42.21
C GLU A 400 5.28 -5.72 43.40
N GLU A 401 4.87 -5.27 44.59
CA GLU A 401 5.46 -5.65 45.84
C GLU A 401 5.46 -7.18 45.98
N HIS A 402 6.65 -7.72 46.23
CA HIS A 402 6.84 -8.91 47.03
C HIS A 402 6.01 -8.82 48.31
N LEU A 403 4.82 -9.43 48.31
CA LEU A 403 4.23 -10.01 49.51
C LEU A 403 4.32 -11.53 49.36
N ALA A 404 5.19 -12.07 50.21
CA ALA A 404 5.47 -13.49 50.41
C ALA A 404 4.27 -14.26 50.96
#